data_AF-A0A819MX46-F1
#
_entry.id   AF-A0A819MX46-F1
#
_cell.length_a   1.000
_cell.length_b   1.000
_cell.length_c   1.000
_cell.angle_alpha   90.00
_cell.angle_beta   90.00
_cell.angle_gamma   90.00
#
_symmetry.space_group_name_H-M   'P 1'
#
loop_
_entity.id
_entity.type
_entity.pdbx_description
1 polymer ?
#
loop_
_entity_poly.entity_id
_entity_poly.type
_entity_poly.pdbx_seq_one_letter_code
_entity_poly.pdbx_strand_id
1 'polypeptide(L)'
;TEFSTQKFEIIYVDDPGFSLTLKMYQENSQSSIIMPIVRGMAYVTFEYNSATPKISTTHAILSVNGQTSGRLTGKRFEIVLNNQQTWILYTLNGDITLEFRENQLFGTQSITNVLRLTKKQSDSYANSLLDTHVSVYPIGCQLKADVTDSKGAYTFIWERKGDLTKTLLHYTLAHHRQVMSSNSATGTPIQSQSSSKGPMIGYIGNVWIMIENSLS
;
A
#
# COMPACT_ATOMS: atom_id res chain seq x y z
N THR A 1 -8.96 11.19 22.28
CA THR A 1 -8.80 10.98 20.83
C THR A 1 -9.83 9.96 20.39
N GLU A 2 -10.43 10.10 19.21
CA GLU A 2 -11.55 9.26 18.70
C GLU A 2 -11.32 7.74 18.82
N PHE A 3 -10.07 7.29 18.91
CA PHE A 3 -9.72 5.87 19.04
C PHE A 3 -9.13 5.46 20.39
N SER A 4 -9.41 6.17 21.49
CA SER A 4 -8.94 5.77 22.83
C SER A 4 -9.50 4.42 23.34
N THR A 5 -10.61 3.94 22.74
CA THR A 5 -11.25 2.63 22.99
C THR A 5 -11.56 1.93 21.67
N GLN A 6 -10.53 1.76 20.85
CA GLN A 6 -10.63 1.12 19.53
C GLN A 6 -10.79 -0.40 19.60
N LYS A 7 -11.64 -0.96 18.74
CA LYS A 7 -11.75 -2.40 18.47
C LYS A 7 -11.16 -2.73 17.10
N PHE A 8 -10.65 -3.95 16.97
CA PHE A 8 -10.13 -4.51 15.72
C PHE A 8 -10.89 -5.77 15.38
N GLU A 9 -11.24 -5.91 14.10
CA GLU A 9 -11.95 -7.07 13.57
C GLU A 9 -11.37 -7.44 12.21
N ILE A 10 -11.17 -8.73 11.96
CA ILE A 10 -10.91 -9.25 10.62
C ILE A 10 -12.28 -9.40 9.94
N ILE A 11 -12.53 -8.61 8.90
CA ILE A 11 -13.82 -8.60 8.21
C ILE A 11 -13.81 -9.39 6.89
N TYR A 12 -12.62 -9.75 6.40
CA TYR A 12 -12.44 -10.53 5.18
C TYR A 12 -11.07 -11.20 5.16
N VAL A 13 -11.01 -12.39 4.58
CA VAL A 13 -9.79 -13.12 4.19
C VAL A 13 -10.09 -13.74 2.83
N ASP A 14 -9.21 -13.56 1.85
CA ASP A 14 -9.39 -14.23 0.55
C ASP A 14 -9.05 -15.72 0.65
N ASP A 15 -9.64 -16.52 -0.23
CA ASP A 15 -9.23 -17.92 -0.47
C ASP A 15 -8.41 -17.90 -1.76
N PRO A 16 -7.09 -17.63 -1.64
CA PRO A 16 -6.13 -18.61 -1.08
C PRO A 16 -5.24 -18.07 0.07
N GLY A 17 -5.62 -16.98 0.74
CA GLY A 17 -4.89 -16.40 1.88
C GLY A 17 -3.78 -15.41 1.52
N PHE A 18 -3.88 -14.71 0.39
CA PHE A 18 -3.00 -13.60 0.02
C PHE A 18 -3.43 -12.25 0.59
N SER A 19 -4.68 -12.12 1.05
CA SER A 19 -5.18 -10.91 1.69
C SER A 19 -5.97 -11.18 2.96
N LEU A 20 -5.92 -10.19 3.84
CA LEU A 20 -6.88 -10.04 4.93
C LEU A 20 -7.27 -8.57 5.02
N THR A 21 -8.51 -8.28 5.40
CA THR A 21 -8.98 -6.92 5.63
C THR A 21 -9.29 -6.72 7.10
N LEU A 22 -8.60 -5.76 7.72
CA LEU A 22 -8.87 -5.34 9.09
C LEU A 22 -9.81 -4.14 9.10
N LYS A 23 -10.72 -4.11 10.07
CA LYS A 23 -11.51 -2.95 10.42
C LYS A 23 -11.14 -2.51 11.82
N MET A 24 -10.69 -1.26 11.95
CA MET A 24 -10.59 -0.57 13.23
C MET A 24 -11.80 0.35 13.39
N TYR A 25 -12.47 0.31 14.53
CA TYR A 25 -13.65 1.13 14.78
C TYR A 25 -13.82 1.42 16.27
N GLN A 26 -14.69 2.38 16.58
CA GLN A 26 -15.15 2.66 17.94
C GLN A 26 -16.61 2.20 18.07
N GLU A 27 -16.94 1.51 19.16
CA GLU A 27 -18.33 1.12 19.42
C GLU A 27 -19.23 2.35 19.57
N ASN A 28 -20.46 2.25 19.08
CA ASN A 28 -21.44 3.34 19.08
C ASN A 28 -20.99 4.60 18.32
N SER A 29 -20.04 4.47 17.40
CA SER A 29 -19.62 5.52 16.47
C SER A 29 -19.64 5.01 15.03
N GLN A 30 -19.82 5.92 14.07
CA GLN A 30 -19.65 5.63 12.64
C GLN A 30 -18.18 5.68 12.19
N SER A 31 -17.29 6.18 13.06
CA SER A 31 -15.86 6.31 12.78
C SER A 31 -15.20 4.94 12.61
N SER A 32 -14.58 4.71 11.45
CA SER A 32 -13.82 3.49 11.21
C SER A 32 -12.68 3.69 10.22
N ILE A 33 -11.73 2.77 10.26
CA ILE A 33 -10.65 2.65 9.29
C ILE A 33 -10.62 1.21 8.79
N ILE A 34 -10.76 1.01 7.48
CA ILE A 34 -10.60 -0.29 6.82
C ILE A 34 -9.21 -0.37 6.19
N MET A 35 -8.53 -1.49 6.42
CA MET A 35 -7.14 -1.70 6.02
C MET A 35 -7.03 -3.04 5.28
N PRO A 36 -7.06 -3.05 3.93
CA PRO A 36 -6.73 -4.23 3.16
C PRO A 36 -5.21 -4.48 3.25
N ILE A 37 -4.83 -5.62 3.80
CA ILE A 37 -3.45 -6.08 3.91
C ILE A 37 -3.26 -7.19 2.88
N VAL A 38 -2.52 -6.88 1.81
CA VAL A 38 -2.28 -7.82 0.71
C VAL A 38 -0.79 -8.12 0.59
N ARG A 39 -0.45 -9.38 0.37
CA ARG A 39 0.92 -9.86 0.18
C ARG A 39 1.58 -9.15 -1.00
N GLY A 40 2.58 -8.31 -0.69
CA GLY A 40 3.37 -7.57 -1.69
C GLY A 40 2.90 -6.13 -1.91
N MET A 41 1.88 -5.64 -1.21
CA MET A 41 1.35 -4.28 -1.44
C MET A 41 2.46 -3.22 -1.45
N ALA A 42 2.49 -2.38 -2.50
CA ALA A 42 3.50 -1.32 -2.62
C ALA A 42 3.23 -0.10 -1.71
N TYR A 43 2.01 -0.01 -1.18
CA TYR A 43 1.56 1.03 -0.28
C TYR A 43 0.67 0.41 0.78
N VAL A 44 0.84 0.83 2.03
CA VAL A 44 -0.14 0.56 3.08
C VAL A 44 -1.35 1.43 2.81
N THR A 45 -2.55 0.86 2.90
CA THR A 45 -3.80 1.55 2.53
C THR A 45 -4.73 1.63 3.74
N PHE A 46 -5.31 2.81 3.96
CA PHE A 46 -6.23 3.11 5.05
C PHE A 46 -7.48 3.80 4.47
N GLU A 47 -8.61 3.14 4.48
CA GLU A 47 -9.89 3.73 4.11
C GLU A 47 -10.57 4.30 5.35
N TYR A 48 -10.49 5.62 5.52
CA TYR A 48 -11.11 6.35 6.61
C TYR A 48 -12.61 6.58 6.30
N ASN A 49 -13.45 6.40 7.32
CA ASN A 49 -14.85 6.80 7.32
C ASN A 49 -15.13 7.63 8.57
N SER A 50 -15.43 8.92 8.41
CA SER A 50 -15.71 9.86 9.50
C SER A 50 -14.73 9.78 10.66
N ALA A 51 -13.43 9.76 10.36
CA ALA A 51 -12.38 9.62 11.37
C ALA A 51 -11.24 10.61 11.12
N THR A 52 -10.62 11.11 12.18
CA THR A 52 -9.53 12.09 12.11
C THR A 52 -8.17 11.39 12.03
N PRO A 53 -7.36 11.59 10.96
CA PRO A 53 -6.06 10.95 10.85
C PRO A 53 -5.11 11.36 11.96
N LYS A 54 -4.31 10.40 12.43
CA LYS A 54 -3.15 10.67 13.28
C LYS A 54 -1.99 9.81 12.79
N ILE A 55 -0.89 10.44 12.41
CA ILE A 55 0.35 9.73 12.05
C ILE A 55 1.38 10.00 13.14
N SER A 56 1.89 8.91 13.72
CA SER A 56 2.95 8.92 14.72
C SER A 56 3.96 7.83 14.43
N THR A 57 5.19 8.05 14.84
CA THR A 57 6.31 7.13 14.66
C THR A 57 7.20 7.16 15.90
N THR A 58 7.98 6.10 16.12
CA THR A 58 9.02 6.04 17.15
C THR A 58 10.27 6.86 16.77
N HIS A 59 10.42 7.18 15.48
CA HIS A 59 11.49 8.03 14.97
C HIS A 59 11.08 9.51 15.01
N ALA A 60 12.06 10.41 15.04
CA ALA A 60 11.76 11.83 14.93
C ALA A 60 11.41 12.19 13.48
N ILE A 61 10.28 12.86 13.28
CA ILE A 61 9.92 13.55 12.05
C ILE A 61 10.74 14.85 12.01
N LEU A 62 11.65 14.94 11.04
CA LEU A 62 12.50 16.11 10.83
C LEU A 62 11.77 17.21 10.07
N SER A 63 11.01 16.82 9.05
CA SER A 63 10.19 17.75 8.28
C SER A 63 9.07 17.04 7.53
N VAL A 64 8.05 17.82 7.19
CA VAL A 64 6.92 17.39 6.34
C VAL A 64 6.82 18.41 5.22
N ASN A 65 7.03 17.99 3.97
CA ASN A 65 7.15 18.89 2.80
C ASN A 65 8.13 20.07 3.04
N GLY A 66 9.23 19.82 3.76
CA GLY A 66 10.24 20.83 4.10
C GLY A 66 9.89 21.72 5.30
N GLN A 67 8.69 21.61 5.88
CA GLN A 67 8.29 22.36 7.08
C GLN A 67 8.56 21.56 8.36
N THR A 68 9.00 22.24 9.43
CA THR A 68 9.34 21.64 10.72
C THR A 68 8.21 21.70 11.75
N SER A 69 7.15 22.46 11.47
CA SER A 69 5.91 22.54 12.26
C SER A 69 4.83 23.27 11.46
N GLY A 70 3.61 23.29 11.98
CA GLY A 70 2.50 24.07 11.43
C GLY A 70 1.53 23.25 10.59
N ARG A 71 0.62 23.92 9.87
CA ARG A 71 -0.44 23.28 9.08
C ARG A 71 -0.04 23.17 7.62
N LEU A 72 -0.26 21.99 7.06
CA LEU A 72 -0.03 21.65 5.67
C LEU A 72 -1.33 21.14 5.05
N THR A 73 -1.71 21.69 3.90
CA THR A 73 -2.87 21.23 3.13
C THR A 73 -2.39 20.67 1.80
N GLY A 74 -2.91 19.51 1.41
CA GLY A 74 -2.64 18.94 0.10
C GLY A 74 -3.02 17.46 0.01
N LYS A 75 -2.56 16.82 -1.09
CA LYS A 75 -2.80 15.39 -1.37
C LYS A 75 -1.58 14.51 -1.24
N ARG A 76 -0.41 15.11 -1.01
CA ARG A 76 0.89 14.43 -0.97
C ARG A 76 1.77 15.09 0.09
N PHE A 77 2.26 14.29 1.02
CA PHE A 77 3.11 14.73 2.13
C PHE A 77 4.35 13.85 2.19
N GLU A 78 5.53 14.44 1.94
CA GLU A 78 6.81 13.80 2.19
C GLU A 78 7.23 14.02 3.64
N ILE A 79 7.32 12.92 4.39
CA ILE A 79 7.64 12.88 5.81
C ILE A 79 9.07 12.38 5.95
N VAL A 80 9.99 13.28 6.30
CA VAL A 80 11.42 12.97 6.47
C VAL A 80 11.67 12.56 7.92
N LEU A 81 12.29 11.40 8.13
CA LEU A 81 12.59 10.85 9.45
C LEU A 81 14.09 10.93 9.77
N ASN A 82 14.42 10.93 11.06
CA ASN A 82 15.81 10.96 11.55
C ASN A 82 16.61 9.65 11.35
N ASN A 83 15.99 8.62 10.79
CA ASN A 83 16.62 7.35 10.43
C ASN A 83 16.98 7.27 8.92
N GLN A 84 17.10 8.43 8.25
CA GLN A 84 17.41 8.56 6.82
C GLN A 84 16.33 8.01 5.88
N GLN A 85 15.12 7.72 6.40
CA GLN A 85 13.99 7.34 5.57
C GLN A 85 13.09 8.54 5.30
N THR A 86 12.57 8.61 4.09
CA THR A 86 11.46 9.49 3.74
C THR A 86 10.27 8.62 3.37
N TRP A 87 9.10 8.95 3.92
CA TRP A 87 7.83 8.31 3.60
C TRP A 87 6.95 9.30 2.83
N ILE A 88 6.11 8.80 1.94
CA ILE A 88 5.15 9.61 1.21
C ILE A 88 3.75 9.16 1.61
N LEU A 89 2.98 10.09 2.17
CA LEU A 89 1.55 9.93 2.44
C LEU A 89 0.76 10.57 1.30
N TYR A 90 -0.16 9.81 0.73
CA TYR A 90 -1.06 10.23 -0.32
C TYR A 90 -2.50 10.23 0.17
N THR A 91 -3.31 11.11 -0.41
CA THR A 91 -4.78 11.13 -0.28
C THR A 91 -5.38 10.87 -1.65
N LEU A 92 -6.42 10.03 -1.73
CA LEU A 92 -7.05 9.75 -3.03
C LEU A 92 -8.20 10.72 -3.34
N ASN A 93 -8.95 11.16 -2.32
CA ASN A 93 -10.17 11.95 -2.49
C ASN A 93 -9.97 13.37 -1.94
N GLY A 94 -9.49 14.28 -2.79
CA GLY A 94 -9.31 15.68 -2.40
C GLY A 94 -8.17 15.91 -1.40
N ASP A 95 -7.99 17.18 -1.06
CA ASP A 95 -6.95 17.63 -0.13
C ASP A 95 -7.37 17.35 1.31
N ILE A 96 -6.39 17.10 2.18
CA ILE A 96 -6.58 17.13 3.62
C ILE A 96 -5.65 18.16 4.24
N THR A 97 -5.97 18.63 5.43
CA THR A 97 -5.08 19.46 6.24
C THR A 97 -4.55 18.66 7.42
N LEU A 98 -3.22 18.62 7.55
CA LEU A 98 -2.51 18.03 8.67
C LEU A 98 -1.76 19.12 9.45
N GLU A 99 -1.80 19.06 10.77
CA GLU A 99 -1.01 19.88 11.67
C GLU A 99 0.19 19.07 12.18
N PHE A 100 1.39 19.53 11.83
CA PHE A 100 2.65 18.99 12.33
C PHE A 100 3.04 19.70 13.62
N ARG A 101 2.94 18.97 14.74
CA ARG A 101 3.37 19.42 16.06
C ARG A 101 3.79 18.23 16.90
N GLU A 102 4.65 18.44 17.89
CA GLU A 102 5.01 17.41 18.88
C GLU A 102 5.47 16.08 18.26
N ASN A 103 6.23 16.14 17.17
CA ASN A 103 6.71 14.95 16.45
C ASN A 103 5.59 14.06 15.86
N GLN A 104 4.40 14.62 15.62
CA GLN A 104 3.23 13.90 15.13
C GLN A 104 2.45 14.74 14.11
N LEU A 105 1.72 14.06 13.22
CA LEU A 105 0.79 14.69 12.29
C LEU A 105 -0.63 14.43 12.75
N PHE A 106 -1.41 15.49 12.91
CA PHE A 106 -2.81 15.44 13.30
C PHE A 106 -3.68 15.98 12.18
N GLY A 107 -4.70 15.22 11.75
CA GLY A 107 -5.77 15.78 10.94
C GLY A 107 -6.47 16.90 11.69
N THR A 108 -6.81 17.98 11.00
CA THR A 108 -7.54 19.11 11.61
C THR A 108 -9.06 18.86 11.67
N GLN A 109 -9.55 17.82 10.98
CA GLN A 109 -10.95 17.41 10.92
C GLN A 109 -11.08 15.92 10.60
N SER A 110 -12.26 15.35 10.85
CA SER A 110 -12.62 14.01 10.39
C SER A 110 -12.70 13.95 8.87
N ILE A 111 -12.28 12.83 8.28
CA ILE A 111 -12.32 12.61 6.83
C ILE A 111 -13.04 11.31 6.47
N THR A 112 -13.59 11.28 5.26
CA THR A 112 -13.97 10.06 4.55
C THR A 112 -13.14 10.00 3.27
N ASN A 113 -12.02 9.28 3.33
CA ASN A 113 -10.97 9.32 2.31
C ASN A 113 -10.14 8.04 2.34
N VAL A 114 -9.39 7.76 1.29
CA VAL A 114 -8.36 6.72 1.28
C VAL A 114 -7.00 7.37 1.41
N LEU A 115 -6.29 7.03 2.48
CA LEU A 115 -4.90 7.41 2.69
C LEU A 115 -3.99 6.24 2.32
N ARG A 116 -2.90 6.52 1.60
CA ARG A 116 -1.91 5.51 1.23
C ARG A 116 -0.51 5.96 1.58
N LEU A 117 0.28 5.06 2.17
CA LEU A 117 1.61 5.36 2.67
C LEU A 117 2.63 4.42 2.02
N THR A 118 3.73 4.99 1.51
CA THR A 118 4.85 4.21 0.94
C THR A 118 6.19 4.84 1.27
N LYS A 119 7.26 4.06 1.17
CA LYS A 119 8.62 4.54 1.36
C LYS A 119 9.11 5.20 0.07
N LYS A 120 9.58 6.45 0.18
CA LYS A 120 10.19 7.18 -0.93
C LYS A 120 11.43 6.44 -1.44
N GLN A 121 11.58 6.38 -2.75
CA GLN A 121 12.74 5.78 -3.41
C GLN A 121 13.84 6.83 -3.58
N SER A 122 15.10 6.39 -3.69
CA SER A 122 16.21 7.29 -4.04
C SER A 122 16.14 7.78 -5.48
N ASP A 123 15.63 6.94 -6.38
CA ASP A 123 15.43 7.22 -7.80
C ASP A 123 14.17 8.08 -8.03
N SER A 124 14.30 9.21 -8.72
CA SER A 124 13.20 10.12 -9.04
C SER A 124 12.17 9.52 -10.00
N TYR A 125 12.59 8.70 -10.96
CA TYR A 125 11.68 7.99 -11.87
C TYR A 125 10.90 6.90 -11.11
N ALA A 126 11.54 6.23 -10.15
CA ALA A 126 10.82 5.31 -9.27
C ALA A 126 9.72 6.02 -8.45
N ASN A 127 9.98 7.25 -7.99
CA ASN A 127 8.98 8.06 -7.30
C ASN A 127 7.84 8.54 -8.22
N SER A 128 8.11 8.87 -9.49
CA SER A 128 7.05 9.25 -10.43
C SER A 128 6.13 8.07 -10.78
N LEU A 129 6.66 6.86 -10.81
CA LEU A 129 5.87 5.63 -10.90
C LEU A 129 5.01 5.43 -9.65
N LEU A 130 5.55 5.70 -8.44
CA LEU A 130 4.75 5.66 -7.22
C LEU A 130 3.58 6.67 -7.27
N ASP A 131 3.82 7.90 -7.73
CA ASP A 131 2.78 8.92 -7.88
C ASP A 131 1.72 8.50 -8.92
N THR A 132 2.14 7.86 -10.03
CA THR A 132 1.27 7.45 -11.14
C THR A 132 0.30 6.33 -10.77
N HIS A 133 0.74 5.39 -9.93
CA HIS A 133 0.02 4.16 -9.61
C HIS A 133 -0.66 4.16 -8.23
N VAL A 134 -0.66 5.31 -7.53
CA VAL A 134 -1.21 5.39 -6.16
C VAL A 134 -2.74 5.30 -6.10
N SER A 135 -3.47 5.64 -7.17
CA SER A 135 -4.93 5.69 -7.14
C SER A 135 -5.61 4.31 -7.19
N VAL A 136 -4.86 3.24 -7.44
CA VAL A 136 -5.35 1.85 -7.45
C VAL A 136 -4.60 1.00 -6.42
N TYR A 137 -5.33 0.15 -5.71
CA TYR A 137 -4.77 -0.69 -4.64
C TYR A 137 -5.36 -2.09 -4.63
N PRO A 138 -4.60 -3.09 -4.15
CA PRO A 138 -5.09 -4.44 -4.07
C PRO A 138 -5.96 -4.63 -2.83
N ILE A 139 -6.99 -5.48 -2.95
CA ILE A 139 -7.87 -5.89 -1.85
C ILE A 139 -7.94 -7.41 -1.69
N GLY A 140 -7.44 -8.16 -2.66
CA GLY A 140 -7.48 -9.62 -2.69
C GLY A 140 -6.74 -10.18 -3.89
N CYS A 141 -6.72 -11.50 -3.99
CA CYS A 141 -6.16 -12.21 -5.12
C CYS A 141 -7.00 -13.47 -5.42
N GLN A 142 -7.37 -13.64 -6.67
CA GLN A 142 -7.84 -14.94 -7.16
C GLN A 142 -6.65 -15.70 -7.73
N LEU A 143 -6.49 -16.95 -7.31
CA LEU A 143 -5.48 -17.85 -7.86
C LEU A 143 -6.15 -18.85 -8.79
N LYS A 144 -5.71 -18.89 -10.03
CA LYS A 144 -6.06 -19.95 -10.98
C LYS A 144 -4.83 -20.80 -11.23
N ALA A 145 -4.99 -22.11 -11.29
CA ALA A 145 -3.93 -23.02 -11.67
C ALA A 145 -4.43 -23.95 -12.76
N ASP A 146 -3.56 -24.24 -13.72
CA ASP A 146 -3.77 -25.18 -14.80
C ASP A 146 -2.51 -26.02 -14.96
N VAL A 147 -2.66 -27.28 -15.35
CA VAL A 147 -1.55 -28.18 -15.63
C VAL A 147 -1.76 -28.73 -17.02
N THR A 148 -0.81 -28.47 -17.91
CA THR A 148 -0.81 -29.04 -19.26
C THR A 148 0.45 -29.87 -19.43
N ASP A 149 0.30 -31.18 -19.60
CA ASP A 149 1.39 -32.16 -19.67
C ASP A 149 2.35 -32.03 -18.47
N SER A 150 3.62 -31.67 -18.73
CA SER A 150 4.68 -31.50 -17.72
C SER A 150 4.87 -30.03 -17.29
N LYS A 151 3.96 -29.13 -17.67
CA LYS A 151 4.03 -27.70 -17.35
C LYS A 151 2.91 -27.30 -16.40
N GLY A 152 3.30 -26.66 -15.30
CA GLY A 152 2.36 -26.03 -14.38
C GLY A 152 2.24 -24.55 -14.72
N ALA A 153 1.02 -24.05 -14.87
CA ALA A 153 0.75 -22.63 -14.99
C ALA A 153 -0.13 -22.19 -13.82
N TYR A 154 0.25 -21.11 -13.15
CA TYR A 154 -0.63 -20.48 -12.16
C TYR A 154 -0.68 -18.98 -12.39
N THR A 155 -1.86 -18.42 -12.17
CA THR A 155 -2.17 -17.04 -12.49
C THR A 155 -2.72 -16.35 -11.26
N PHE A 156 -2.02 -15.31 -10.81
CA PHE A 156 -2.54 -14.38 -9.81
C PHE A 156 -3.36 -13.31 -10.51
N ILE A 157 -4.63 -13.21 -10.18
CA ILE A 157 -5.53 -12.17 -10.66
C ILE A 157 -5.82 -11.27 -9.47
N TRP A 158 -5.17 -10.10 -9.43
CA TRP A 158 -5.30 -9.18 -8.31
C TRP A 158 -6.66 -8.49 -8.33
N GLU A 159 -7.39 -8.63 -7.23
CA GLU A 159 -8.61 -7.86 -6.98
C GLU A 159 -8.21 -6.46 -6.51
N ARG A 160 -8.87 -5.44 -7.08
CA ARG A 160 -8.43 -4.04 -6.96
C ARG A 160 -9.59 -3.12 -6.65
N LYS A 161 -9.27 -1.99 -6.02
CA LYS A 161 -10.18 -0.88 -5.74
C LYS A 161 -9.49 0.46 -6.00
N GLY A 162 -10.28 1.53 -6.08
CA GLY A 162 -9.82 2.87 -6.46
C GLY A 162 -10.06 3.15 -7.94
N ASP A 163 -9.13 3.85 -8.60
CA ASP A 163 -9.18 4.16 -10.03
C ASP A 163 -8.74 2.94 -10.87
N LEU A 164 -9.72 2.14 -11.31
CA LEU A 164 -9.47 0.92 -12.06
C LEU A 164 -8.92 1.16 -13.48
N THR A 165 -8.88 2.41 -13.97
CA THR A 165 -8.21 2.78 -15.22
C THR A 165 -6.69 2.75 -15.10
N LYS A 166 -6.16 2.78 -13.88
CA LYS A 166 -4.74 2.59 -13.60
C LYS A 166 -4.39 1.12 -13.38
N THR A 167 -3.15 0.78 -13.70
CA THR A 167 -2.58 -0.54 -13.47
C THR A 167 -2.01 -0.63 -12.06
N LEU A 168 -2.11 -1.78 -11.42
CA LEU A 168 -1.58 -2.00 -10.08
C LEU A 168 -0.05 -2.05 -10.08
N LEU A 169 0.57 -1.31 -9.15
CA LEU A 169 1.97 -1.50 -8.75
C LEU A 169 2.04 -2.40 -7.51
N HIS A 170 2.81 -3.48 -7.59
CA HIS A 170 2.83 -4.53 -6.58
C HIS A 170 4.24 -5.14 -6.47
N TYR A 171 4.76 -5.36 -5.27
CA TYR A 171 6.08 -5.98 -5.07
C TYR A 171 6.10 -7.48 -5.38
N THR A 172 7.15 -7.91 -6.07
CA THR A 172 7.44 -9.32 -6.38
C THR A 172 8.62 -9.84 -5.56
N LEU A 173 8.59 -11.14 -5.25
CA LEU A 173 9.73 -11.88 -4.70
C LEU A 173 10.59 -12.45 -5.83
N ALA A 174 11.82 -12.88 -5.50
CA ALA A 174 12.76 -13.43 -6.48
C ALA A 174 12.17 -14.60 -7.28
N HIS A 175 11.57 -15.57 -6.60
CA HIS A 175 10.94 -16.71 -7.26
C HIS A 175 9.74 -16.32 -8.13
N HIS A 176 9.00 -15.25 -7.79
CA HIS A 176 7.96 -14.76 -8.70
C HIS A 176 8.59 -14.36 -10.04
N ARG A 177 9.68 -13.59 -10.03
CA ARG A 177 10.30 -13.08 -11.26
C ARG A 177 10.96 -14.17 -12.11
N GLN A 178 11.35 -15.29 -11.50
CA GLN A 178 11.99 -16.39 -12.23
C GLN A 178 11.02 -17.10 -13.18
N VAL A 179 9.74 -17.16 -12.82
CA VAL A 179 8.73 -17.94 -13.57
C VAL A 179 7.61 -17.07 -14.13
N MET A 180 7.63 -15.77 -13.86
CA MET A 180 6.66 -14.84 -14.41
C MET A 180 6.86 -14.64 -15.91
N SER A 181 5.78 -14.81 -16.67
CA SER A 181 5.74 -14.51 -18.10
C SER A 181 6.00 -13.02 -18.33
N SER A 182 6.91 -12.71 -19.25
CA SER A 182 7.32 -11.35 -19.61
C SER A 182 6.17 -10.46 -20.08
N ASN A 183 5.08 -11.05 -20.53
CA ASN A 183 3.93 -10.32 -21.09
C ASN A 183 2.85 -10.02 -20.05
N SER A 184 3.00 -10.51 -18.81
CA SER A 184 1.96 -10.37 -17.77
C SER A 184 2.14 -9.13 -16.89
N ALA A 185 3.38 -8.74 -16.59
CA ALA A 185 3.70 -7.56 -15.81
C ALA A 185 5.10 -7.02 -16.12
N THR A 186 5.28 -5.71 -15.90
CA THR A 186 6.53 -5.00 -16.22
C THR A 186 7.27 -4.63 -14.95
N GLY A 187 8.56 -4.99 -14.87
CA GLY A 187 9.43 -4.61 -13.75
C GLY A 187 9.71 -3.11 -13.70
N THR A 188 9.97 -2.60 -12.50
CA THR A 188 10.26 -1.18 -12.25
C THR A 188 11.55 -1.03 -11.42
N PRO A 189 12.15 0.17 -11.35
CA PRO A 189 13.27 0.44 -10.43
C PRO A 189 12.85 0.54 -8.96
N ILE A 190 11.55 0.40 -8.63
CA ILE A 190 11.07 0.49 -7.25
C ILE A 190 11.49 -0.76 -6.48
N GLN A 191 12.17 -0.56 -5.35
CA GLN A 191 12.70 -1.66 -4.54
C GLN A 191 12.29 -1.53 -3.08
N SER A 192 12.24 -2.67 -2.40
CA SER A 192 12.10 -2.77 -0.95
C SER A 192 12.79 -4.03 -0.45
N GLN A 193 13.03 -4.13 0.85
CA GLN A 193 13.56 -5.35 1.46
C GLN A 193 12.40 -6.13 2.07
N SER A 194 12.33 -7.43 1.76
CA SER A 194 11.44 -8.31 2.52
C SER A 194 12.04 -8.61 3.89
N SER A 195 11.21 -9.13 4.80
CA SER A 195 11.66 -9.51 6.14
C SER A 195 12.70 -10.65 6.14
N SER A 196 12.62 -11.58 5.18
CA SER A 196 13.45 -12.80 5.17
C SER A 196 13.72 -13.43 3.80
N LYS A 197 13.21 -12.84 2.71
CA LYS A 197 13.30 -13.40 1.34
C LYS A 197 14.11 -12.51 0.38
N GLY A 198 14.93 -11.61 0.93
CA GLY A 198 15.78 -10.68 0.19
C GLY A 198 15.01 -9.53 -0.49
N PRO A 199 15.61 -8.92 -1.54
CA PRO A 199 15.04 -7.76 -2.22
C PRO A 199 13.73 -8.07 -2.98
N MET A 200 12.76 -7.19 -2.77
CA MET A 200 11.51 -7.14 -3.52
C MET A 200 11.58 -6.06 -4.60
N ILE A 201 11.01 -6.35 -5.77
CA ILE A 201 11.00 -5.42 -6.92
C ILE A 201 9.55 -5.13 -7.29
N GLY A 202 9.20 -3.85 -7.42
CA GLY A 202 7.88 -3.41 -7.85
C GLY A 202 7.63 -3.78 -9.31
N TYR A 203 6.48 -4.39 -9.59
CA TYR A 203 6.01 -4.70 -10.93
C TYR A 203 4.65 -4.04 -11.16
N ILE A 204 4.44 -3.57 -12.39
CA ILE A 204 3.18 -2.99 -12.85
C ILE A 204 2.42 -4.07 -13.64
N GLY A 205 1.28 -4.50 -13.13
CA GLY A 205 0.44 -5.51 -13.76
C GLY A 205 -0.71 -5.97 -12.86
N ASN A 206 -1.90 -6.13 -13.43
CA ASN A 206 -3.08 -6.58 -12.70
C ASN A 206 -3.19 -8.11 -12.62
N VAL A 207 -2.51 -8.81 -13.53
CA VAL A 207 -2.51 -10.27 -13.65
C VAL A 207 -1.07 -10.74 -13.79
N TRP A 208 -0.65 -11.70 -12.99
CA TRP A 208 0.67 -12.31 -13.10
C TRP A 208 0.52 -13.75 -13.54
N ILE A 209 1.09 -14.09 -14.69
CA ILE A 209 1.07 -15.44 -15.25
C ILE A 209 2.41 -16.08 -14.94
N MET A 210 2.39 -17.21 -14.23
CA MET A 210 3.55 -17.91 -13.71
C MET A 210 3.65 -19.27 -14.41
N ILE A 211 4.81 -19.60 -14.98
CA ILE A 211 5.02 -20.79 -15.81
C ILE A 211 6.18 -21.60 -15.24
N GLU A 212 5.86 -22.76 -14.70
CA GLU A 212 6.82 -23.77 -14.25
C GLU A 212 7.02 -24.78 -15.39
N ASN A 213 8.19 -24.73 -16.02
CA ASN A 213 8.49 -25.53 -17.22
C ASN A 213 8.85 -27.01 -16.93
N SER A 214 9.03 -27.37 -15.66
CA SER A 214 9.42 -28.72 -15.24
C SER A 214 8.70 -29.10 -13.94
N LEU A 215 7.55 -29.75 -14.06
CA LEU A 215 6.95 -30.47 -12.94
C LEU A 215 7.72 -31.78 -12.75
N SER A 216 8.60 -31.83 -11.74
CA SER A 216 9.33 -33.04 -11.35
C SER A 216 8.44 -34.02 -10.60
#